data_AF-A0A0C2E0R4-F1
#
_entry.id   AF-A0A0C2E0R4-F1
#
_cell.length_a   1.000
_cell.length_b   1.000
_cell.length_c   1.000
_cell.angle_alpha   90.00
_cell.angle_beta   90.00
_cell.angle_gamma   90.00
#
_symmetry.space_group_name_H-M   'P 1'
#
loop_
_entity.id
_entity.type
_entity.pdbx_description
1 polymer ?
#
loop_
_entity_poly.entity_id
_entity_poly.type
_entity_poly.pdbx_seq_one_letter_code
_entity_poly.pdbx_strand_id
1 'polypeptide(L)'
;MRRSNNLPSGGIHVFGSQLHAHLSGRKIFTSHYRSGVKIGEINRDNHYSPHWQHIVFIRPYIHVMPGGYGIEDEMCVNYIYYFPASEVEVCKSAVDNTTLHTFFEHE
;
A
#
# COMPACT_ATOMS: atom_id res chain seq x y z
N MET A 1 4.24 1.73 -15.03
CA MET A 1 5.03 1.87 -13.78
C MET A 1 6.49 2.08 -14.14
N ARG A 2 7.04 3.28 -13.88
CA ARG A 2 8.50 3.52 -13.94
C ARG A 2 9.13 3.00 -12.64
N ARG A 3 10.31 2.39 -12.74
CA ARG A 3 11.06 1.85 -11.60
C ARG A 3 11.44 3.00 -10.66
N SER A 4 11.13 2.90 -9.37
CA SER A 4 11.64 3.85 -8.37
C SER A 4 13.07 3.47 -8.00
N ASN A 5 13.96 4.45 -7.91
CA ASN A 5 15.35 4.27 -7.47
C ASN A 5 15.48 4.22 -5.95
N ASN A 6 14.39 4.45 -5.22
CA ASN A 6 14.44 4.64 -3.77
C ASN A 6 14.41 3.29 -3.02
N LEU A 7 14.13 2.18 -3.71
CA LEU A 7 14.22 0.82 -3.16
C LEU A 7 15.48 0.10 -3.67
N PRO A 8 16.15 -0.68 -2.81
CA PRO A 8 17.36 -1.42 -3.18
C PRO A 8 17.08 -2.40 -4.32
N SER A 9 18.10 -2.66 -5.15
CA SER A 9 17.99 -3.57 -6.30
C SER A 9 17.58 -5.00 -5.91
N GLY A 10 17.97 -5.42 -4.70
CA GLY A 10 17.59 -6.70 -4.10
C GLY A 10 16.22 -6.73 -3.42
N GLY A 11 15.47 -5.62 -3.41
CA GLY A 11 14.15 -5.51 -2.76
C GLY A 11 14.21 -5.45 -1.24
N ILE A 12 13.03 -5.48 -0.61
CA ILE A 12 12.85 -5.37 0.84
C ILE A 12 12.10 -6.59 1.38
N HIS A 13 12.29 -6.86 2.66
CA HIS A 13 11.66 -7.96 3.39
C HIS A 13 10.71 -7.36 4.41
N VAL A 14 9.40 -7.60 4.23
CA VAL A 14 8.34 -7.12 5.10
C VAL A 14 8.13 -8.10 6.23
N PHE A 15 8.23 -7.60 7.47
CA PHE A 15 8.06 -8.39 8.69
C PHE A 15 6.87 -7.93 9.54
N GLY A 16 6.27 -6.78 9.21
CA GLY A 16 5.08 -6.31 9.89
C GLY A 16 4.25 -5.37 9.03
N SER A 17 2.98 -5.24 9.39
CA SER A 17 2.03 -4.36 8.72
C SER A 17 0.99 -3.81 9.70
N GLN A 18 0.63 -2.53 9.55
CA GLN A 18 -0.48 -1.91 10.27
C GLN A 18 -1.43 -1.22 9.29
N LEU A 19 -2.70 -1.64 9.29
CA LEU A 19 -3.75 -1.07 8.44
C LEU A 19 -4.35 0.17 9.10
N HIS A 20 -4.55 1.23 8.32
CA HIS A 20 -5.07 2.50 8.80
C HIS A 20 -6.09 3.09 7.81
N ALA A 21 -7.25 3.48 8.35
CA ALA A 21 -8.23 4.34 7.72
C ALA A 21 -9.00 5.14 8.78
N HIS A 22 -9.67 6.20 8.34
CA HIS A 22 -10.56 7.00 9.18
C HIS A 22 -11.93 6.33 9.38
N LEU A 23 -12.90 7.07 9.94
CA LEU A 23 -14.18 6.56 10.47
C LEU A 23 -15.05 5.78 9.47
N SER A 24 -14.85 6.00 8.17
CA SER A 24 -15.58 5.32 7.09
C SER A 24 -15.05 3.91 6.78
N GLY A 25 -13.83 3.57 7.21
CA GLY A 25 -13.16 2.32 6.86
C GLY A 25 -13.86 1.08 7.42
N ARG A 26 -14.04 0.05 6.57
CA ARG A 26 -14.70 -1.22 6.96
C ARG A 26 -13.93 -2.48 6.54
N LYS A 27 -13.12 -2.38 5.49
CA LYS A 27 -12.33 -3.48 4.95
C LYS A 27 -11.10 -2.93 4.28
N ILE A 28 -9.92 -3.45 4.63
CA ILE A 28 -8.64 -3.02 4.07
C ILE A 28 -7.81 -4.25 3.78
N PHE A 29 -7.16 -4.28 2.62
CA PHE A 29 -6.21 -5.33 2.27
C PHE A 29 -5.10 -4.78 1.39
N THR A 30 -3.92 -5.38 1.48
CA THR A 30 -2.78 -5.06 0.64
C THR A 30 -2.35 -6.31 -0.08
N SER A 31 -2.41 -6.28 -1.41
CA SER A 31 -2.00 -7.38 -2.27
C SER A 31 -0.65 -7.08 -2.91
N HIS A 32 0.18 -8.11 -3.03
CA HIS A 32 1.46 -8.03 -3.74
C HIS A 32 1.28 -8.60 -5.14
N TYR A 33 1.66 -7.80 -6.13
CA TYR A 33 1.65 -8.17 -7.55
C TYR A 33 3.05 -8.14 -8.12
N ARG A 34 3.34 -9.06 -9.04
CA ARG A 34 4.57 -9.10 -9.83
C ARG A 34 4.21 -9.36 -11.28
N SER A 35 4.61 -8.45 -12.17
CA SER A 35 4.32 -8.53 -13.61
C SER A 35 2.83 -8.74 -13.92
N GLY A 36 1.96 -8.03 -13.19
CA GLY A 36 0.50 -8.13 -13.35
C GLY A 36 -0.15 -9.34 -12.67
N VAL A 37 0.62 -10.30 -12.15
CA VAL A 37 0.10 -11.48 -11.44
C VAL A 37 0.07 -11.23 -9.94
N LYS A 38 -1.05 -11.54 -9.28
CA LYS A 38 -1.15 -11.51 -7.82
C LYS A 38 -0.36 -12.68 -7.24
N ILE A 39 0.64 -12.39 -6.42
CA ILE A 39 1.52 -13.40 -5.82
C ILE A 39 1.31 -13.56 -4.31
N GLY A 40 0.51 -12.70 -3.69
CA GLY A 40 0.13 -12.86 -2.29
C GLY A 40 -0.57 -11.63 -1.72
N GLU A 41 -0.82 -11.67 -0.42
CA GLU A 41 -1.33 -10.56 0.36
C GLU A 41 -0.40 -10.29 1.53
N ILE A 42 -0.14 -9.01 1.79
CA ILE A 42 0.67 -8.55 2.91
C ILE A 42 -0.16 -8.54 4.19
N ASN A 43 -1.38 -8.02 4.10
CA ASN A 43 -2.32 -7.96 5.21
C ASN A 43 -3.75 -7.85 4.66
N ARG A 44 -4.72 -8.40 5.39
CA ARG A 44 -6.15 -8.31 5.08
C ARG A 44 -6.94 -8.29 6.37
N ASP A 45 -7.81 -7.31 6.47
CA ASP A 45 -8.88 -7.29 7.45
C ASP A 45 -10.21 -7.01 6.74
N ASN A 46 -11.10 -8.01 6.76
CA ASN A 46 -12.44 -7.89 6.16
C ASN A 46 -13.46 -7.24 7.12
N HIS A 47 -13.10 -7.06 8.39
CA HIS A 47 -13.93 -6.47 9.44
C HIS A 47 -13.16 -5.35 10.15
N TYR A 48 -12.45 -4.55 9.36
CA TYR A 48 -11.61 -3.47 9.87
C TYR A 48 -12.45 -2.46 10.66
N SER A 49 -11.94 -2.06 11.82
CA SER A 49 -12.49 -0.98 12.64
C SER A 49 -11.44 0.11 12.86
N PRO A 50 -11.76 1.39 12.61
CA PRO A 50 -10.86 2.51 12.88
C PRO A 50 -10.46 2.63 14.35
N HIS A 51 -11.23 2.03 15.27
CA HIS A 51 -10.97 2.02 16.70
C HIS A 51 -9.99 0.91 17.13
N TRP A 52 -9.65 -0.02 16.23
CA TRP A 52 -8.76 -1.14 16.51
C TRP A 52 -7.65 -1.24 15.46
N GLN A 53 -6.58 -0.48 15.68
CA GLN A 53 -5.43 -0.39 14.77
C GLN A 53 -4.21 -1.03 15.44
N HIS A 54 -3.80 -2.20 14.97
CA HIS A 54 -2.69 -2.95 15.56
C HIS A 54 -1.67 -3.35 14.48
N ILE A 55 -0.45 -3.61 14.94
CA ILE A 55 0.62 -4.14 14.10
C ILE A 55 0.49 -5.67 14.05
N VAL A 56 0.42 -6.21 12.85
CA VAL A 56 0.49 -7.66 12.60
C VAL A 56 1.92 -8.02 12.24
N PHE A 57 2.49 -8.98 12.96
CA PHE A 57 3.77 -9.59 12.61
C PHE A 57 3.57 -10.65 11.54
N ILE A 58 4.37 -10.59 10.46
CA ILE A 58 4.22 -11.45 9.28
C ILE A 58 5.35 -12.48 9.27
N ARG A 59 4.96 -13.76 9.19
CA ARG A 59 5.87 -14.90 8.99
C ARG A 59 5.26 -15.92 8.02
N PRO A 60 6.02 -16.44 7.03
CA PRO A 60 7.37 -16.01 6.65
C PRO A 60 7.38 -14.58 6.06
N TYR A 61 8.55 -13.93 6.01
CA TYR A 61 8.67 -12.55 5.52
C TYR A 61 8.27 -12.43 4.04
N ILE A 62 7.62 -11.33 3.68
CA ILE A 62 7.18 -11.07 2.29
C ILE A 62 8.23 -10.20 1.58
N HIS A 63 8.76 -10.68 0.47
CA HIS A 63 9.77 -9.98 -0.33
C HIS A 63 9.13 -9.05 -1.37
N VAL A 64 9.33 -7.73 -1.27
CA VAL A 64 8.69 -6.72 -2.13
C VAL A 64 9.73 -5.99 -2.99
N MET A 65 9.37 -5.71 -4.24
CA MET A 65 10.21 -5.04 -5.25
C MET A 65 9.67 -3.63 -5.60
N PRO A 66 10.51 -2.72 -6.15
CA PRO A 66 10.17 -1.29 -6.28
C PRO A 66 8.93 -0.87 -7.10
N GLY A 67 8.08 0.05 -6.55
CA GLY A 67 7.10 0.85 -7.33
C GLY A 67 6.08 1.72 -6.55
N GLY A 68 5.98 3.03 -6.90
CA GLY A 68 4.79 3.95 -6.75
C GLY A 68 4.73 4.92 -5.54
N TYR A 69 4.12 6.13 -5.65
CA TYR A 69 4.03 7.24 -4.63
C TYR A 69 2.77 8.17 -4.73
N GLY A 70 2.30 8.74 -3.58
CA GLY A 70 1.36 9.90 -3.28
C GLY A 70 -0.17 9.77 -3.53
N ILE A 71 -1.18 10.16 -2.69
CA ILE A 71 -1.48 11.44 -1.96
C ILE A 71 -2.64 11.36 -0.87
N GLU A 72 -3.34 12.48 -0.58
CA GLU A 72 -4.07 12.92 0.64
C GLU A 72 -5.62 12.97 0.52
N ASP A 73 -6.30 13.09 1.66
CA ASP A 73 -7.72 12.78 2.00
C ASP A 73 -8.00 11.29 2.26
N GLU A 74 -9.17 10.94 2.84
CA GLU A 74 -9.53 9.65 3.48
C GLU A 74 -8.47 8.54 3.32
N MET A 75 -7.80 8.19 4.42
CA MET A 75 -6.63 7.35 4.33
C MET A 75 -7.00 5.89 4.02
N CYS A 76 -6.39 5.32 2.98
CA CYS A 76 -6.26 3.89 2.79
C CYS A 76 -4.78 3.56 2.86
N VAL A 77 -4.26 3.39 4.08
CA VAL A 77 -2.82 3.30 4.34
C VAL A 77 -2.49 1.94 4.93
N ASN A 78 -1.36 1.39 4.50
CA ASN A 78 -0.70 0.29 5.17
C ASN A 78 0.72 0.72 5.53
N TYR A 79 1.01 0.80 6.84
CA TYR A 79 2.37 0.99 7.33
C TYR A 79 3.13 -0.33 7.24
N ILE A 80 4.13 -0.36 6.36
CA ILE A 80 4.95 -1.54 6.07
C ILE A 80 6.24 -1.46 6.89
N TYR A 81 6.46 -2.44 7.76
CA TYR A 81 7.71 -2.58 8.50
C TYR A 81 8.64 -3.54 7.76
N TYR A 82 9.80 -3.06 7.32
CA TYR A 82 10.69 -3.80 6.43
C TYR A 82 12.19 -3.61 6.71
N PHE A 83 13.01 -4.49 6.13
CA PHE A 83 14.47 -4.35 6.05
C PHE A 83 15.00 -4.80 4.67
N PRO A 84 16.20 -4.37 4.23
CA PRO A 84 17.03 -3.33 4.82
C PRO A 84 16.38 -1.94 4.70
N ALA A 85 16.85 -0.98 5.51
CA ALA A 85 16.39 0.40 5.43
C ALA A 85 16.67 0.98 4.03
N SER A 86 15.77 1.84 3.54
CA SER A 86 15.86 2.49 2.24
C SER A 86 15.26 3.89 2.31
N GLU A 87 15.46 4.71 1.28
CA GLU A 87 14.90 6.08 1.22
C GLU A 87 13.39 6.10 0.87
N VAL A 88 12.70 4.95 0.93
CA VAL A 88 11.25 4.87 0.69
C VAL A 88 10.45 5.11 1.93
N GLU A 89 9.86 6.31 1.98
CA GLU A 89 8.94 6.71 3.04
C GLU A 89 7.45 6.56 2.64
N VAL A 90 7.06 6.92 1.41
CA VAL A 90 5.62 7.09 1.06
C VAL A 90 5.19 6.45 -0.26
N CYS A 91 4.85 5.16 -0.31
CA CYS A 91 4.25 4.57 -1.51
C CYS A 91 2.72 4.73 -1.55
N LYS A 92 2.17 5.60 -2.42
CA LYS A 92 0.72 5.82 -2.61
C LYS A 92 0.40 6.02 -4.10
N SER A 93 -0.85 6.30 -4.44
CA SER A 93 -1.28 6.71 -5.80
C SER A 93 -2.61 7.45 -5.70
N ALA A 94 -2.95 8.28 -6.68
CA ALA A 94 -4.29 8.85 -6.86
C ALA A 94 -4.69 8.88 -8.35
N VAL A 95 -5.98 9.14 -8.58
CA VAL A 95 -6.55 9.30 -9.93
C VAL A 95 -5.97 10.56 -10.56
N ASP A 96 -5.71 10.50 -11.86
CA ASP A 96 -5.25 11.67 -12.63
C ASP A 96 -6.36 12.72 -12.77
N ASN A 97 -6.02 13.99 -12.56
CA ASN A 97 -7.01 15.08 -12.60
C ASN A 97 -7.72 15.19 -13.95
N THR A 98 -7.04 14.97 -15.08
CA THR A 98 -7.69 15.09 -16.39
C THR A 98 -8.77 14.03 -16.57
N THR A 99 -8.51 12.80 -16.11
CA THR A 99 -9.48 11.71 -16.10
C THR A 99 -10.66 12.05 -15.21
N LEU A 100 -10.40 12.64 -14.04
CA LEU A 100 -11.43 13.06 -13.09
C LEU A 100 -12.33 14.15 -13.67
N HIS A 101 -11.75 15.15 -14.34
CA HIS A 101 -12.52 16.22 -14.98
C HIS A 101 -13.41 15.71 -16.10
N THR A 102 -12.90 14.85 -16.99
CA THR A 102 -13.70 14.26 -18.07
C THR A 102 -14.89 13.44 -17.56
N PHE A 103 -14.72 12.72 -16.45
CA PHE A 103 -15.81 11.98 -15.81
C PHE A 103 -16.97 12.92 -15.40
N PHE A 104 -16.67 14.04 -14.74
CA PHE A 104 -17.70 14.98 -14.27
C PHE A 104 -18.35 15.80 -15.39
N GLU A 105 -17.69 15.95 -16.54
CA GLU A 105 -18.25 16.65 -17.70
C GLU A 105 -19.25 15.79 -18.51
N HIS A 106 -19.29 14.47 -18.27
CA HIS A 106 -20.14 13.51 -18.99
C HIS A 106 -21.28 12.92 -18.14
N GLU A 107 -21.53 13.50 -16.96
CA GLU A 107 -22.73 13.31 -16.12
C GLU A 107 -23.70 14.50 -16.30
#